data_AF-A0A971CT89-F1
#
_entry.id   AF-A0A971CT89-F1
#
_cell.length_a   1.000
_cell.length_b   1.000
_cell.length_c   1.000
_cell.angle_alpha   90.00
_cell.angle_beta   90.00
_cell.angle_gamma   90.00
#
_symmetry.space_group_name_H-M   'P 1'
#
loop_
_entity.id
_entity.type
_entity.pdbx_description
1 polymer ?
#
loop_
_entity_poly.entity_id
_entity_poly.type
_entity_poly.pdbx_seq_one_letter_code
_entity_poly.pdbx_strand_id
1 'polypeptide(L)'
;MADGLTETVEAKEAEAPALGLGSRLKTLAVRLRVPGLIVVPIVVFLLSLTLGRYSVSLGELFTLFGNKLGLTDATVSHEVSTVILNVRLPRIFAAMLIGAGLALSGAAYQGMFRNPLVSADILGASAGAGFGAALGIMLSKSVIITQFLALGFGLAAVLITYMLAGRLRRGDPTL
;
A
#
# COMPACT_ATOMS: atom_id res chain seq x y z
N MET A 1 -47.42 37.18 -37.98
CA MET A 1 -47.07 38.60 -37.78
C MET A 1 -47.89 39.08 -36.60
N ALA A 2 -47.42 39.17 -35.37
CA ALA A 2 -46.17 38.90 -34.65
C ALA A 2 -46.55 37.96 -33.48
N ASP A 3 -45.70 37.18 -32.82
CA ASP A 3 -44.45 37.63 -32.24
C ASP A 3 -43.69 36.39 -31.72
N GLY A 4 -42.78 35.87 -32.53
CA GLY A 4 -41.81 34.84 -32.16
C GLY A 4 -40.60 35.44 -31.44
N LEU A 5 -40.82 36.28 -30.42
CA LEU A 5 -39.75 36.99 -29.71
C LEU A 5 -39.81 36.92 -28.18
N THR A 6 -40.91 36.41 -27.60
CA THR A 6 -40.90 36.00 -26.19
C THR A 6 -40.15 34.67 -25.98
N GLU A 7 -39.64 34.06 -27.05
CA GLU A 7 -38.67 32.96 -27.05
C GLU A 7 -37.29 33.30 -26.43
N THR A 8 -37.02 34.53 -25.96
CA THR A 8 -35.62 34.92 -25.67
C THR A 8 -35.29 35.53 -24.31
N VAL A 9 -36.25 35.87 -23.44
CA VAL A 9 -35.92 36.67 -22.22
C VAL A 9 -35.75 35.88 -20.92
N GLU A 10 -36.35 34.69 -20.73
CA GLU A 10 -36.07 33.87 -19.52
C GLU A 10 -35.57 32.47 -19.82
N ALA A 11 -34.87 32.33 -20.95
CA ALA A 11 -33.93 31.26 -21.23
C ALA A 11 -32.68 31.27 -20.29
N LYS A 12 -32.83 31.65 -19.02
CA LYS A 12 -31.71 31.74 -18.07
C LYS A 12 -32.13 31.58 -16.60
N GLU A 13 -33.21 30.87 -16.30
CA GLU A 13 -33.17 30.10 -15.05
C GLU A 13 -32.24 28.93 -15.31
N ALA A 14 -30.98 29.17 -14.94
CA ALA A 14 -29.99 28.14 -14.75
C ALA A 14 -30.68 26.98 -14.01
N GLU A 15 -30.92 25.89 -14.72
CA GLU A 15 -31.19 24.58 -14.17
C GLU A 15 -29.93 24.19 -13.39
N ALA A 16 -29.76 24.82 -12.22
CA ALA A 16 -28.76 24.47 -11.25
C ALA A 16 -29.07 23.02 -10.95
N PRO A 17 -28.16 22.07 -11.25
CA PRO A 17 -28.46 20.69 -11.01
C PRO A 17 -28.73 20.59 -9.51
N ALA A 18 -29.96 20.22 -9.17
CA ALA A 18 -30.40 19.84 -7.84
C ALA A 18 -29.63 18.55 -7.47
N LEU A 19 -28.33 18.71 -7.32
CA LEU A 19 -27.37 17.70 -6.91
C LEU A 19 -27.70 17.46 -5.44
N GLY A 20 -28.64 16.54 -5.21
CA GLY A 20 -29.04 16.13 -3.87
C GLY A 20 -27.79 15.89 -3.01
N LEU A 21 -27.85 16.31 -1.75
CA LEU A 21 -26.72 16.25 -0.82
C LEU A 21 -26.01 14.88 -0.85
N GLY A 22 -26.77 13.78 -1.02
CA GLY A 22 -26.24 12.42 -1.16
C GLY A 22 -25.41 12.16 -2.43
N SER A 23 -25.75 12.75 -3.58
CA SER A 23 -24.94 12.62 -4.81
C SER A 23 -23.71 13.52 -4.77
N ARG A 24 -23.80 14.71 -4.14
CA ARG A 24 -22.62 15.54 -3.84
C ARG A 24 -21.65 14.82 -2.92
N LEU A 25 -22.12 14.21 -1.84
CA LEU A 25 -21.27 13.46 -0.89
C LEU A 25 -20.61 12.23 -1.53
N LYS A 26 -21.32 11.48 -2.39
CA LYS A 26 -20.72 10.35 -3.12
C LYS A 26 -19.66 10.80 -4.13
N THR A 27 -19.93 11.86 -4.89
CA THR A 27 -18.95 12.42 -5.85
C THR A 27 -17.76 13.04 -5.12
N LEU A 28 -17.98 13.72 -3.99
CA LEU A 28 -16.92 14.26 -3.15
C LEU A 28 -16.08 13.13 -2.53
N ALA A 29 -16.70 12.05 -2.05
CA ALA A 29 -16.02 10.89 -1.52
C ALA A 29 -15.16 10.19 -2.59
N VAL A 30 -15.68 10.02 -3.81
CA VAL A 30 -14.90 9.48 -4.94
C VAL A 30 -13.73 10.40 -5.30
N ARG A 31 -13.95 11.71 -5.29
CA ARG A 31 -12.92 12.73 -5.59
C ARG A 31 -11.85 12.83 -4.50
N LEU A 32 -12.19 12.52 -3.25
CA LEU A 32 -11.24 12.47 -2.13
C LEU A 32 -10.44 11.16 -2.06
N ARG A 33 -10.90 10.07 -2.68
CA ARG A 33 -10.21 8.76 -2.64
C ARG A 33 -8.81 8.81 -3.24
N VAL A 34 -8.67 9.43 -4.41
CA VAL A 34 -7.39 9.52 -5.13
C VAL A 34 -6.33 10.33 -4.37
N PRO A 35 -6.60 11.57 -3.92
CA PRO A 35 -5.63 12.31 -3.11
C PRO A 35 -5.40 11.64 -1.74
N GLY A 36 -6.42 10.99 -1.17
CA GLY A 36 -6.29 10.22 0.07
C GLY A 36 -5.25 9.10 -0.02
N LEU A 37 -5.09 8.47 -1.18
CA LEU A 37 -4.11 7.39 -1.38
C LEU A 37 -2.65 7.87 -1.27
N ILE A 38 -2.40 9.16 -1.48
CA ILE A 38 -1.06 9.77 -1.36
C ILE A 38 -0.90 10.44 0.01
N VAL A 39 -1.91 11.19 0.44
CA VAL A 39 -1.84 11.98 1.69
C VAL A 39 -1.78 11.09 2.92
N VAL A 40 -2.60 10.03 2.98
CA VAL A 40 -2.65 9.12 4.14
C VAL A 40 -1.29 8.46 4.44
N PRO A 41 -0.60 7.80 3.48
CA PRO A 41 0.70 7.18 3.77
C PRO A 41 1.76 8.20 4.18
N ILE A 42 1.74 9.43 3.63
CA ILE A 42 2.67 10.50 4.03
C ILE A 42 2.41 10.92 5.48
N VAL A 43 1.16 11.13 5.86
CA VAL A 43 0.79 11.50 7.24
C VAL A 43 1.18 10.38 8.20
N VAL A 44 0.88 9.12 7.87
CA VAL A 44 1.25 7.95 8.69
C VAL A 44 2.77 7.80 8.80
N PHE A 45 3.52 8.07 7.72
CA PHE A 45 4.99 8.08 7.73
C PHE A 45 5.54 9.10 8.74
N LEU A 46 5.06 10.36 8.68
CA LEU A 46 5.47 11.41 9.60
C LEU A 46 5.10 11.08 11.05
N LEU A 47 3.88 10.60 11.29
CA LEU A 47 3.46 10.17 12.62
C LEU A 47 4.33 9.01 13.13
N SER A 48 4.63 8.03 12.29
CA SER A 48 5.47 6.89 12.67
C SER A 48 6.90 7.29 13.03
N LEU A 49 7.42 8.40 12.50
CA LEU A 49 8.72 8.95 12.90
C LEU A 49 8.66 9.57 14.31
N THR A 50 7.55 10.22 14.66
CA THR A 50 7.38 10.86 15.98
C THR A 50 7.08 9.84 17.09
N LEU A 51 6.49 8.69 16.75
CA LEU A 51 6.15 7.63 17.69
C LEU A 51 7.36 6.74 18.02
N GLY A 52 7.71 6.66 19.31
CA GLY A 52 8.75 5.73 19.80
C GLY A 52 9.25 6.08 21.20
N ARG A 53 10.18 5.27 21.72
CA ARG A 53 10.76 5.44 23.08
C ARG A 53 11.44 6.80 23.29
N TYR A 54 11.98 7.38 22.21
CA TYR A 54 12.45 8.76 22.19
C TYR A 54 11.36 9.62 21.55
N SER A 55 10.74 10.48 22.35
CA SER A 55 9.82 11.52 21.86
C SER A 55 10.63 12.54 21.09
N VAL A 56 10.35 12.68 19.80
CA VAL A 56 11.02 13.65 18.92
C VAL A 56 9.93 14.53 18.35
N SER A 57 10.09 15.85 18.50
CA SER A 57 9.18 16.82 17.92
C SER A 57 9.35 16.90 16.40
N LEU A 58 8.30 17.32 15.67
CA LEU A 58 8.39 17.52 14.22
C LEU A 58 9.49 18.53 13.85
N GLY A 59 9.69 19.57 14.67
CA GLY A 59 10.76 20.55 14.47
C GLY A 59 12.16 19.91 14.54
N GLU A 60 12.40 19.03 15.51
CA GLU A 60 13.68 18.31 15.64
C GLU A 60 13.93 17.33 14.50
N LEU A 61 12.88 16.76 13.90
CA LEU A 61 13.02 15.92 12.70
C LEU A 61 13.51 16.76 11.51
N PHE A 62 12.91 17.94 11.28
CA PHE A 62 13.32 18.82 10.19
C PHE A 62 14.76 19.34 10.38
N THR A 63 15.16 19.67 11.61
CA THR A 63 16.56 20.04 11.88
C THR A 63 17.50 18.85 11.72
N LEU A 64 17.10 17.62 12.10
CA LEU A 64 17.90 16.42 11.87
C LEU A 64 18.18 16.15 10.39
N PHE A 65 17.13 16.20 9.57
CA PHE A 65 17.25 16.03 8.14
C PHE A 65 18.00 17.21 7.51
N GLY A 66 17.76 18.44 7.95
CA GLY A 66 18.48 19.64 7.52
C GLY A 66 19.98 19.56 7.82
N ASN A 67 20.37 19.12 9.02
CA ASN A 67 21.76 18.90 9.39
C ASN A 67 22.43 17.83 8.53
N LYS A 68 21.74 16.72 8.25
CA LYS A 68 22.27 15.68 7.35
C LYS A 68 22.40 16.14 5.90
N LEU A 69 21.55 17.08 5.47
CA LEU A 69 21.60 17.68 4.14
C LEU A 69 22.56 18.89 4.06
N GLY A 70 23.25 19.22 5.16
CA GLY A 70 24.20 20.35 5.22
C GLY A 70 23.54 21.73 5.24
N LEU A 71 22.24 21.81 5.54
CA LEU A 71 21.47 23.06 5.55
C LEU A 71 21.44 23.74 6.93
N THR A 72 21.87 23.06 7.99
CA THR A 72 21.78 23.55 9.37
C THR A 72 22.90 22.93 10.22
N ASP A 73 23.42 23.68 11.20
CA ASP A 73 24.44 23.21 12.17
C ASP A 73 23.84 23.07 13.59
N ALA A 74 22.60 22.60 13.70
CA ALA A 74 21.94 22.47 14.99
C ALA A 74 22.46 21.24 15.75
N THR A 75 22.77 21.36 17.04
CA THR A 75 23.20 20.22 17.84
C THR A 75 22.02 19.31 18.17
N VAL A 76 21.88 18.19 17.45
CA VAL A 76 20.93 17.11 17.81
C VAL A 76 21.70 15.95 18.43
N SER A 77 21.15 15.35 19.49
CA SER A 77 21.75 14.20 20.16
C SER A 77 22.07 13.06 19.17
N HIS A 78 23.32 12.57 19.20
CA HIS A 78 23.79 11.49 18.32
C HIS A 78 23.00 10.19 18.49
N GLU A 79 22.52 9.90 19.69
CA GLU A 79 21.71 8.71 19.98
C GLU A 79 20.36 8.78 19.26
N VAL A 80 19.70 9.94 19.33
CA VAL A 80 18.41 10.20 18.68
C VAL A 80 18.55 10.11 17.16
N SER A 81 19.61 10.72 16.59
CA SER A 81 19.91 10.63 15.16
C SER A 81 20.11 9.17 14.70
N THR A 82 20.90 8.41 15.44
CA THR A 82 21.22 7.01 15.10
C THR A 82 19.98 6.13 15.13
N VAL A 83 19.13 6.27 16.15
CA VAL A 83 17.89 5.48 16.25
C VAL A 83 16.92 5.82 15.12
N ILE A 84 16.75 7.09 14.77
CA ILE A 84 15.84 7.48 13.69
C ILE A 84 16.35 6.96 12.35
N LEU A 85 17.64 7.17 12.05
CA LEU A 85 18.20 6.86 10.73
C LEU A 85 18.47 5.36 10.53
N ASN A 86 18.98 4.65 11.54
CA ASN A 86 19.40 3.25 11.39
C ASN A 86 18.33 2.25 11.85
N VAL A 87 17.32 2.67 12.61
CA VAL A 87 16.30 1.75 13.14
C VAL A 87 14.91 2.11 12.63
N ARG A 88 14.46 3.36 12.80
CA ARG A 88 13.09 3.76 12.44
C ARG A 88 12.90 3.84 10.92
N LEU A 89 13.76 4.59 10.23
CA LEU A 89 13.62 4.77 8.78
C LEU A 89 13.61 3.44 8.01
N PRO A 90 14.58 2.52 8.20
CA PRO A 90 14.59 1.26 7.45
C PRO A 90 13.33 0.42 7.71
N ARG A 91 12.83 0.43 8.96
CA ARG A 91 11.60 -0.29 9.34
C ARG A 91 10.36 0.33 8.71
N ILE A 92 10.22 1.65 8.70
CA ILE A 92 9.08 2.35 8.10
C ILE A 92 9.08 2.11 6.58
N PHE A 93 10.23 2.24 5.92
CA PHE A 93 10.35 1.93 4.49
C PHE A 93 10.00 0.46 4.19
N ALA A 94 10.52 -0.49 4.98
CA ALA A 94 10.17 -1.89 4.81
C ALA A 94 8.65 -2.12 4.96
N ALA A 95 8.01 -1.55 5.97
CA ALA A 95 6.56 -1.67 6.18
C ALA A 95 5.75 -1.08 5.02
N MET A 96 6.15 0.09 4.48
CA MET A 96 5.51 0.70 3.33
C MET A 96 5.64 -0.17 2.07
N LEU A 97 6.84 -0.70 1.80
CA LEU A 97 7.09 -1.57 0.65
C LEU A 97 6.30 -2.89 0.74
N ILE A 98 6.27 -3.51 1.92
CA ILE A 98 5.50 -4.74 2.17
C ILE A 98 4.00 -4.46 1.97
N GLY A 99 3.48 -3.37 2.55
CA GLY A 99 2.08 -2.97 2.41
C GLY A 99 1.68 -2.70 0.96
N ALA A 100 2.53 -1.98 0.22
CA ALA A 100 2.32 -1.72 -1.21
C ALA A 100 2.32 -3.01 -2.03
N GLY A 101 3.26 -3.93 -1.76
CA GLY A 101 3.33 -5.23 -2.43
C GLY A 101 2.09 -6.10 -2.16
N LEU A 102 1.62 -6.16 -0.91
CA LEU A 102 0.40 -6.89 -0.53
C LEU A 102 -0.85 -6.29 -1.19
N ALA A 103 -0.97 -4.96 -1.21
CA ALA A 103 -2.09 -4.28 -1.87
C ALA A 103 -2.10 -4.51 -3.39
N LEU A 104 -0.93 -4.42 -4.05
CA LEU A 104 -0.80 -4.66 -5.49
C LEU A 104 -1.13 -6.11 -5.85
N SER A 105 -0.61 -7.07 -5.08
CA SER A 105 -0.90 -8.48 -5.26
C SER A 105 -2.40 -8.75 -5.09
N GLY A 106 -3.01 -8.26 -4.00
CA GLY A 106 -4.45 -8.39 -3.76
C GLY A 106 -5.30 -7.81 -4.89
N ALA A 107 -4.98 -6.60 -5.36
CA ALA A 107 -5.68 -5.96 -6.47
C ALA A 107 -5.55 -6.74 -7.79
N ALA A 108 -4.36 -7.29 -8.08
CA ALA A 108 -4.12 -8.12 -9.26
C ALA A 108 -4.95 -9.42 -9.20
N TYR A 109 -4.96 -10.12 -8.05
CA TYR A 109 -5.76 -11.34 -7.88
C TYR A 109 -7.26 -11.08 -7.96
N GLN A 110 -7.74 -10.04 -7.29
CA GLN A 110 -9.15 -9.64 -7.35
C GLN A 110 -9.56 -9.25 -8.78
N GLY A 111 -8.68 -8.59 -9.54
CA GLY A 111 -8.91 -8.25 -10.95
C GLY A 111 -8.93 -9.46 -11.88
N MET A 112 -8.02 -10.42 -11.68
CA MET A 112 -7.93 -11.65 -12.48
C MET A 112 -9.13 -12.57 -12.26
N PHE A 113 -9.53 -12.79 -10.99
CA PHE A 113 -10.66 -13.64 -10.65
C PHE A 113 -12.01 -12.92 -10.70
N ARG A 114 -12.01 -11.59 -10.90
CA ARG A 114 -13.20 -10.72 -10.83
C ARG A 114 -14.03 -10.97 -9.56
N ASN A 115 -13.35 -11.29 -8.46
CA ASN A 115 -13.98 -11.65 -7.20
C ASN A 115 -13.31 -10.88 -6.06
N PRO A 116 -14.01 -9.92 -5.42
CA PRO A 116 -13.46 -9.08 -4.36
C PRO A 116 -13.14 -9.86 -3.07
N LEU A 117 -13.61 -11.11 -2.94
CA LEU A 117 -13.34 -11.97 -1.78
C LEU A 117 -12.06 -12.80 -1.92
N VAL A 118 -11.37 -12.73 -3.07
CA VAL A 118 -10.12 -13.46 -3.28
C VAL A 118 -8.95 -12.73 -2.62
N SER A 119 -8.13 -13.49 -1.89
CA SER A 119 -6.85 -13.04 -1.34
C SER A 119 -5.69 -13.62 -2.14
N ALA A 120 -4.53 -12.96 -2.10
CA ALA A 120 -3.32 -13.42 -2.78
C ALA A 120 -2.72 -14.71 -2.17
N ASP A 121 -3.14 -15.08 -0.96
CA ASP A 121 -2.61 -16.22 -0.22
C ASP A 121 -3.05 -17.58 -0.77
N ILE A 122 -4.04 -17.62 -1.67
CA ILE A 122 -4.67 -18.87 -2.16
C ILE A 122 -3.73 -19.81 -2.91
N LEU A 123 -2.60 -19.32 -3.43
CA LEU A 123 -1.64 -20.14 -4.20
C LEU A 123 -0.63 -20.89 -3.31
N GLY A 124 -0.71 -20.72 -2.00
CA GLY A 124 0.18 -21.39 -1.04
C GLY A 124 1.53 -20.73 -0.85
N ALA A 125 1.75 -19.53 -1.41
CA ALA A 125 3.00 -18.77 -1.27
C ALA A 125 3.35 -18.52 0.21
N SER A 126 2.38 -18.11 1.02
CA SER A 126 2.54 -17.80 2.44
C SER A 126 2.86 -19.06 3.27
N ALA A 127 2.24 -20.19 2.95
CA ALA A 127 2.54 -21.48 3.60
C ALA A 127 3.95 -21.98 3.25
N GLY A 128 4.34 -21.91 1.97
CA GLY A 128 5.68 -22.26 1.52
C GLY A 128 6.76 -21.37 2.15
N ALA A 129 6.53 -20.05 2.19
CA ALA A 129 7.45 -19.12 2.81
C ALA A 129 7.59 -19.33 4.31
N GLY A 130 6.48 -19.62 5.01
CA GLY A 130 6.48 -19.96 6.43
C GLY A 130 7.27 -21.24 6.73
N PHE A 131 7.09 -22.28 5.91
CA PHE A 131 7.87 -23.51 6.02
C PHE A 131 9.36 -23.26 5.80
N GLY A 132 9.73 -22.52 4.75
CA GLY A 132 11.13 -22.18 4.47
C GLY A 132 11.77 -21.35 5.59
N ALA A 133 11.03 -20.40 6.16
CA ALA A 133 11.48 -19.62 7.31
C ALA A 133 11.69 -20.51 8.54
N ALA A 134 10.72 -21.38 8.87
CA ALA A 134 10.84 -22.31 10.00
C ALA A 134 12.02 -23.27 9.83
N LEU A 135 12.25 -23.78 8.62
CA LEU A 135 13.39 -24.63 8.30
C LEU A 135 14.73 -23.87 8.46
N GLY A 136 14.80 -22.62 7.99
CA GLY A 136 15.99 -21.77 8.16
C GLY A 136 16.34 -21.51 9.62
N ILE A 137 15.31 -21.26 10.44
CA ILE A 137 15.44 -21.08 11.90
C ILE A 137 15.90 -22.39 12.56
N MET A 138 15.28 -23.52 12.22
CA MET A 138 15.60 -24.83 12.80
C MET A 138 17.04 -25.25 12.52
N LEU A 139 17.55 -24.94 11.32
CA LEU A 139 18.93 -25.20 10.92
C LEU A 139 19.95 -24.23 11.56
N SER A 140 19.50 -23.33 12.45
CA SER A 140 20.31 -22.29 13.11
C SER A 140 21.14 -21.47 12.12
N LYS A 141 20.57 -21.21 10.93
CA LYS A 141 21.25 -20.46 9.88
C LYS A 141 21.12 -18.95 10.13
N SER A 142 22.02 -18.18 9.49
CA SER A 142 21.98 -16.71 9.50
C SER A 142 20.62 -16.18 9.03
N VAL A 143 20.22 -15.02 9.53
CA VAL A 143 18.99 -14.31 9.15
C VAL A 143 18.85 -14.18 7.62
N ILE A 144 19.96 -13.94 6.92
CA ILE A 144 19.99 -13.83 5.45
C ILE A 144 19.57 -15.15 4.80
N ILE A 145 20.08 -16.28 5.31
CA ILE A 145 19.78 -17.61 4.78
C ILE A 145 18.30 -17.92 5.01
N THR A 146 17.76 -17.61 6.20
CA THR A 146 16.33 -17.78 6.50
C THR A 146 15.44 -17.01 5.51
N GLN A 147 15.82 -15.79 5.14
CA GLN A 147 15.08 -14.99 4.13
C GLN A 147 15.09 -15.65 2.75
N PHE A 148 16.24 -16.16 2.30
CA PHE A 148 16.34 -16.86 1.02
C PHE A 148 15.60 -18.19 1.02
N LEU A 149 15.62 -18.96 2.12
CA LEU A 149 14.81 -20.17 2.23
C LEU A 149 13.31 -19.85 2.19
N ALA A 150 12.86 -18.83 2.93
CA ALA A 150 11.46 -18.40 2.91
C ALA A 150 11.03 -18.04 1.48
N LEU A 151 11.83 -17.24 0.76
CA LEU A 151 11.56 -16.90 -0.63
C LEU A 151 11.54 -18.14 -1.53
N GLY A 152 12.56 -19.01 -1.42
CA GLY A 152 12.70 -20.19 -2.25
C GLY A 152 11.55 -21.18 -2.08
N PHE A 153 11.16 -21.51 -0.85
CA PHE A 153 10.03 -22.40 -0.59
C PHE A 153 8.68 -21.76 -0.91
N GLY A 154 8.54 -20.44 -0.76
CA GLY A 154 7.35 -19.71 -1.22
C GLY A 154 7.16 -19.82 -2.73
N LEU A 155 8.21 -19.58 -3.52
CA LEU A 155 8.19 -19.73 -4.98
C LEU A 155 7.96 -21.18 -5.41
N ALA A 156 8.61 -22.13 -4.73
CA ALA A 156 8.42 -23.56 -5.00
C ALA A 156 6.96 -23.98 -4.77
N ALA A 157 6.32 -23.52 -3.70
CA ALA A 157 4.91 -23.81 -3.42
C ALA A 157 4.00 -23.31 -4.55
N VAL A 158 4.18 -22.07 -5.00
CA VAL A 158 3.41 -21.51 -6.14
C VAL A 158 3.63 -22.32 -7.41
N LEU A 159 4.89 -22.69 -7.71
CA LEU A 159 5.23 -23.49 -8.88
C LEU A 159 4.56 -24.87 -8.84
N ILE A 160 4.58 -25.54 -7.67
CA ILE A 160 3.93 -26.83 -7.48
C ILE A 160 2.42 -26.72 -7.70
N THR A 161 1.77 -25.71 -7.11
CA THR A 161 0.33 -25.45 -7.31
C THR A 161 0.00 -25.24 -8.78
N TYR A 162 0.80 -24.44 -9.50
CA TYR A 162 0.63 -24.20 -10.92
C TYR A 162 0.80 -25.47 -11.77
N MET A 163 1.84 -26.27 -11.52
CA MET A 163 2.07 -27.53 -12.22
C MET A 163 0.94 -28.54 -11.98
N LEU A 164 0.42 -28.61 -10.75
CA LEU A 164 -0.69 -29.49 -10.40
C LEU A 164 -1.97 -29.07 -11.13
N ALA A 165 -2.32 -27.78 -11.09
CA ALA A 165 -3.46 -27.25 -11.83
C ALA A 165 -3.36 -27.53 -13.34
N GLY A 166 -2.16 -27.39 -13.92
CA GLY A 166 -1.92 -27.69 -15.33
C GLY A 166 -2.05 -29.17 -15.71
N ARG A 167 -1.73 -30.09 -14.78
CA ARG A 167 -1.92 -31.54 -15.00
C ARG A 167 -3.38 -31.97 -14.86
N LEU A 168 -4.10 -31.44 -13.87
CA LEU A 168 -5.53 -31.76 -13.68
C LEU A 168 -6.38 -31.28 -14.85
N ARG A 169 -6.08 -30.09 -15.39
CA ARG A 169 -6.81 -29.52 -16.53
C ARG A 169 -6.65 -30.29 -17.84
N ARG A 170 -5.66 -31.19 -17.94
CA ARG A 170 -5.49 -32.09 -19.10
C ARG A 170 -6.26 -33.41 -18.95
N GLY A 171 -6.82 -33.69 -17.77
CA GLY A 171 -7.50 -34.95 -17.45
C GLY A 171 -8.99 -34.98 -17.84
N ASP A 172 -9.64 -33.83 -18.05
CA ASP A 172 -11.08 -33.76 -18.35
C ASP A 172 -11.33 -33.13 -19.72
N PRO A 173 -11.63 -33.93 -20.77
CA PRO A 173 -11.98 -33.44 -22.11
C PRO A 173 -13.44 -32.98 -22.27
N THR A 174 -14.26 -32.94 -21.22
CA THR A 174 -15.73 -32.90 -21.36
C THR A 174 -16.45 -31.75 -20.65
N LEU A 175 -15.79 -30.60 -20.45
CA LEU A 175 -16.48 -29.33 -20.18
C LEU A 175 -16.04 -28.26 -21.20
#